data_AF-A0A954KVH8-F1
#
_entry.id   AF-A0A954KVH8-F1
#
_cell.length_a   1.000
_cell.length_b   1.000
_cell.length_c   1.000
_cell.angle_alpha   90.00
_cell.angle_beta   90.00
_cell.angle_gamma   90.00
#
_symmetry.space_group_name_H-M   'P 1'
#
loop_
_entity.id
_entity.type
_entity.pdbx_description
1 polymer ?
#
loop_
_entity_poly.entity_id
_entity_poly.type
_entity_poly.pdbx_seq_one_letter_code
_entity_poly.pdbx_strand_id
1 'polypeptide(L)'
;MTRFCALLLAVGCFIAVPGTTQAAPRPNPKLIKKVTLKWEDQPVVEGIVKEIEAIGMKVSVDTAAIEEEGLEGAKDTLELTSVPLYPALQQIARLHSLYIINNGTDLKVVPRTQADEEYVEVTYSLQGLQGAVTDEEEFNTALRAACDFWQESGDGKGEYAVLPAARVVISQTHPMHEELAKTFSMAELALRGRTPNYLDPRTQLTLRKEFQFASDEISLEEQFQNLLGGVNFLFDRASIADEEIHLSAKSAPPSGSDTVINQLAALCAASNLEWSVRDGLLVIESAEAAKWDVEVRVYNVRKHITPDLTPFLMAAKLTNTPELGGWLEQGTGEAVCAPLGPLLVVRHNRAGHEKIAELVK
;
A
#
# COMPACT_ATOMS: atom_id res chain seq x y z
N MET A 1 -13.14 -40.87 13.55
CA MET A 1 -12.61 -40.80 14.93
C MET A 1 -11.12 -40.61 14.83
N THR A 2 -10.67 -39.37 14.72
CA THR A 2 -9.28 -39.02 14.44
C THR A 2 -8.73 -38.32 15.69
N ARG A 3 -7.76 -38.95 16.33
CA ARG A 3 -7.15 -38.48 17.58
C ARG A 3 -6.22 -37.31 17.24
N PHE A 4 -6.54 -36.13 17.74
CA PHE A 4 -5.64 -34.98 17.76
C PHE A 4 -4.48 -35.30 18.71
N CYS A 5 -3.26 -35.37 18.17
CA CYS A 5 -2.05 -35.37 18.98
C CYS A 5 -1.90 -33.98 19.61
N ALA A 6 -2.04 -33.92 20.93
CA ALA A 6 -1.65 -32.76 21.72
C ALA A 6 -0.12 -32.66 21.71
N LEU A 7 0.42 -31.79 20.84
CA LEU A 7 1.79 -31.33 20.99
C LEU A 7 1.80 -30.34 22.15
N LEU A 8 2.40 -30.74 23.27
CA LEU A 8 2.77 -29.86 24.37
C LEU A 8 3.85 -28.91 23.87
N LEU A 9 3.44 -27.80 23.24
CA LEU A 9 4.28 -26.62 23.14
C LEU A 9 4.50 -26.11 24.55
N ALA A 10 5.78 -25.98 24.94
CA ALA A 10 6.16 -25.24 26.11
C ALA A 10 5.57 -23.84 25.96
N VAL A 11 4.48 -23.57 26.70
CA VAL A 11 3.99 -22.22 26.94
C VAL A 11 5.11 -21.54 27.70
N GLY A 12 6.04 -20.91 26.96
CA GLY A 12 6.73 -19.77 27.49
C GLY A 12 5.63 -18.86 27.99
N CYS A 13 5.56 -18.67 29.31
CA CYS A 13 4.72 -17.65 29.88
C CYS A 13 5.20 -16.34 29.26
N PHE A 14 4.52 -15.92 28.18
CA PHE A 14 4.47 -14.55 27.79
C PHE A 14 3.96 -13.82 29.02
N ILE A 15 4.88 -13.25 29.78
CA ILE A 15 4.54 -12.15 30.65
C ILE A 15 4.28 -11.04 29.66
N ALA A 16 3.06 -11.04 29.11
CA ALA A 16 2.52 -9.89 28.42
C ALA A 16 2.68 -8.75 29.42
N VAL A 17 3.67 -7.89 29.18
CA VAL A 17 3.56 -6.51 29.63
C VAL A 17 2.15 -6.13 29.18
N PRO A 18 1.27 -5.60 30.06
CA PRO A 18 -0.08 -5.24 29.67
C PRO A 18 -0.01 -4.05 28.70
N GLY A 19 0.41 -4.33 27.47
CA GLY A 19 0.12 -3.56 26.29
C GLY A 19 -1.39 -3.60 26.14
N THR A 20 -1.96 -2.42 25.89
CA THR A 20 -3.38 -2.34 25.57
C THR A 20 -3.55 -3.03 24.23
N THR A 21 -4.02 -4.28 24.24
CA THR A 21 -4.37 -4.97 22.99
C THR A 21 -5.48 -4.17 22.31
N GLN A 22 -5.17 -3.49 21.21
CA GLN A 22 -6.14 -2.69 20.48
C GLN A 22 -6.83 -3.57 19.44
N ALA A 23 -8.15 -3.43 19.30
CA ALA A 23 -8.81 -3.96 18.11
C ALA A 23 -8.28 -3.20 16.89
N ALA A 24 -8.16 -3.88 15.74
CA ALA A 24 -7.80 -3.23 14.48
C ALA A 24 -8.56 -1.90 14.33
N PRO A 25 -7.85 -0.77 14.26
CA PRO A 25 -8.48 0.54 14.36
C PRO A 25 -9.48 0.67 13.22
N ARG A 26 -10.76 0.82 13.57
CA ARG A 26 -11.74 1.24 12.57
C ARG A 26 -11.43 2.70 12.26
N PRO A 27 -11.17 3.07 10.99
CA PRO A 27 -10.90 4.46 10.67
C PRO A 27 -12.06 5.31 11.14
N ASN A 28 -11.75 6.38 11.87
CA ASN A 28 -12.73 7.31 12.38
C ASN A 28 -13.61 7.77 11.20
N PRO A 29 -14.95 7.76 11.30
CA PRO A 29 -15.82 8.13 10.18
C PRO A 29 -15.54 9.52 9.59
N LYS A 30 -14.93 10.42 10.36
CA LYS A 30 -14.48 11.73 9.87
C LYS A 30 -13.31 11.62 8.89
N LEU A 31 -12.42 10.64 9.07
CA LEU A 31 -11.22 10.41 8.26
C LEU A 31 -11.52 9.81 6.88
N ILE A 32 -12.65 9.12 6.74
CA ILE A 32 -13.12 8.59 5.44
C ILE A 32 -13.98 9.58 4.66
N LYS A 33 -14.22 10.79 5.21
CA LYS A 33 -15.01 11.81 4.53
C LYS A 33 -14.25 12.31 3.29
N LYS A 34 -14.98 12.50 2.21
CA LYS A 34 -14.44 13.12 1.00
C LYS A 34 -14.28 14.63 1.21
N VAL A 35 -13.08 15.13 0.92
CA VAL A 35 -12.70 16.54 1.06
C VAL A 35 -12.06 17.05 -0.22
N THR A 36 -11.91 18.36 -0.32
CA THR A 36 -11.05 19.00 -1.32
C THR A 36 -9.85 19.56 -0.58
N LEU A 37 -8.65 19.12 -0.95
CA LEU A 37 -7.39 19.58 -0.41
C LEU A 37 -6.76 20.54 -1.42
N LYS A 38 -6.39 21.73 -0.97
CA LYS A 38 -5.74 22.72 -1.84
C LYS A 38 -4.71 23.51 -1.07
N TRP A 39 -3.44 23.29 -1.41
CA TRP A 39 -2.29 23.98 -0.82
C TRP A 39 -1.42 24.57 -1.94
N GLU A 40 -0.81 25.71 -1.69
CA GLU A 40 0.10 26.39 -2.62
C GLU A 40 1.34 26.80 -1.84
N ASP A 41 2.49 26.21 -2.19
CA ASP A 41 3.79 26.40 -1.53
C ASP A 41 3.71 26.38 0.01
N GLN A 42 2.90 25.48 0.58
CA GLN A 42 2.66 25.39 2.01
C GLN A 42 3.57 24.34 2.65
N PRO A 43 4.11 24.57 3.86
CA PRO A 43 4.77 23.52 4.64
C PRO A 43 3.84 22.32 4.84
N VAL A 44 4.35 21.12 4.51
CA VAL A 44 3.52 19.90 4.44
C VAL A 44 2.91 19.55 5.79
N VAL A 45 3.69 19.64 6.86
CA VAL A 45 3.23 19.38 8.24
C VAL A 45 2.08 20.32 8.62
N GLU A 46 2.20 21.61 8.33
CA GLU A 46 1.15 22.59 8.59
C GLU A 46 -0.12 22.30 7.75
N GLY A 47 0.06 21.90 6.49
CA GLY A 47 -1.02 21.47 5.61
C GLY A 47 -1.80 20.30 6.20
N ILE A 48 -1.11 19.23 6.59
CA ILE A 48 -1.69 18.05 7.21
C ILE A 48 -2.46 18.42 8.50
N VAL A 49 -1.82 19.16 9.40
CA VAL A 49 -2.41 19.60 10.69
C VAL A 49 -3.70 20.38 10.47
N LYS A 50 -3.67 21.38 9.58
CA LYS A 50 -4.81 22.25 9.27
C LYS A 50 -6.03 21.44 8.79
N GLU A 51 -5.82 20.46 7.91
CA GLU A 51 -6.91 19.66 7.35
C GLU A 51 -7.51 18.69 8.38
N ILE A 52 -6.68 18.14 9.28
CA ILE A 52 -7.13 17.30 10.40
C ILE A 52 -7.94 18.14 11.41
N GLU A 53 -7.46 19.32 11.76
CA GLU A 53 -8.15 20.22 12.69
C GLU A 53 -9.47 20.73 12.09
N ALA A 54 -9.53 20.95 10.77
CA ALA A 54 -10.75 21.39 10.08
C ALA A 54 -11.92 20.40 10.19
N ILE A 55 -11.64 19.10 10.37
CA ILE A 55 -12.67 18.08 10.65
C ILE A 55 -12.94 17.90 12.16
N GLY A 56 -12.32 18.72 13.01
CA GLY A 56 -12.46 18.70 14.46
C GLY A 56 -11.86 17.45 15.08
N MET A 57 -10.70 17.01 14.59
CA MET A 57 -9.87 16.01 15.23
C MET A 57 -8.64 16.68 15.85
N LYS A 58 -8.17 16.15 16.98
CA LYS A 58 -6.95 16.63 17.62
C LYS A 58 -5.75 16.01 16.91
N VAL A 59 -4.74 16.84 16.63
CA VAL A 59 -3.46 16.38 16.08
C VAL A 59 -2.32 16.81 17.00
N SER A 60 -1.37 15.91 17.22
CA SER A 60 -0.07 16.21 17.82
C SER A 60 1.01 16.03 16.76
N VAL A 61 2.06 16.83 16.85
CA VAL A 61 3.20 16.78 15.93
C VAL A 61 4.46 16.59 16.76
N ASP A 62 5.28 15.61 16.40
CA ASP A 62 6.59 15.39 17.03
C ASP A 62 7.63 16.33 16.42
N THR A 63 7.53 17.62 16.76
CA THR A 63 8.32 18.68 16.11
C THR A 63 9.83 18.47 16.28
N ALA A 64 10.26 17.91 17.42
CA ALA A 64 11.67 17.65 17.71
C ALA A 64 12.22 16.57 16.78
N ALA A 65 11.49 15.46 16.59
CA ALA A 65 11.92 14.38 15.69
C ALA A 65 11.90 14.84 14.21
N ILE A 66 10.91 15.65 13.82
CA ILE A 66 10.82 16.22 12.46
C ILE A 66 12.01 17.17 12.18
N GLU A 67 12.39 18.00 13.15
CA GLU A 67 13.56 18.90 13.04
C GLU A 67 14.88 18.12 13.00
N GLU A 68 15.00 17.04 13.79
CA GLU A 68 16.19 16.18 13.80
C GLU A 68 16.45 15.52 12.44
N GLU A 69 15.38 15.20 11.69
CA GLU A 69 15.46 14.63 10.34
C GLU A 69 15.44 15.67 9.22
N GLY A 70 15.37 16.97 9.55
CA GLY A 70 15.38 18.06 8.58
C GLY A 70 14.12 18.14 7.70
N LEU A 71 12.97 17.70 8.21
CA LEU A 71 11.70 17.61 7.48
C LEU A 71 10.80 18.85 7.64
N GLU A 72 11.17 19.82 8.47
CA GLU A 72 10.36 21.01 8.82
C GLU A 72 10.16 22.00 7.66
N GLY A 73 11.09 22.01 6.70
CA GLY A 73 11.10 22.94 5.56
C GLY A 73 10.41 22.41 4.30
N ALA A 74 9.96 21.16 4.29
CA ALA A 74 9.35 20.55 3.11
C ALA A 74 8.04 21.27 2.76
N LYS A 75 7.98 21.82 1.55
CA LYS A 75 6.81 22.51 1.00
C LYS A 75 6.24 21.75 -0.18
N ASP A 76 4.93 21.86 -0.35
CA ASP A 76 4.25 21.24 -1.49
C ASP A 76 3.11 22.12 -2.03
N THR A 77 2.75 21.86 -3.28
CA THR A 77 1.58 22.45 -3.95
C THR A 77 0.72 21.31 -4.45
N LEU A 78 -0.51 21.22 -3.95
CA LEU A 78 -1.44 20.16 -4.30
C LEU A 78 -2.85 20.69 -4.50
N GLU A 79 -3.58 20.05 -5.40
CA GLU A 79 -5.01 20.27 -5.62
C GLU A 79 -5.69 18.91 -5.84
N LEU A 80 -6.30 18.38 -4.78
CA LEU A 80 -7.03 17.11 -4.79
C LEU A 80 -8.50 17.36 -4.52
N THR A 81 -9.39 16.82 -5.34
CA THR A 81 -10.84 17.07 -5.25
C THR A 81 -11.62 15.81 -4.91
N SER A 82 -12.49 15.89 -3.89
CA SER A 82 -13.36 14.78 -3.48
C SER A 82 -12.62 13.49 -3.11
N VAL A 83 -11.46 13.61 -2.46
CA VAL A 83 -10.63 12.48 -2.01
C VAL A 83 -10.96 12.09 -0.57
N PRO A 84 -10.92 10.80 -0.20
CA PRO A 84 -10.97 10.40 1.21
C PRO A 84 -9.80 11.05 1.97
N LEU A 85 -10.10 11.82 3.04
CA LEU A 85 -9.12 12.66 3.72
C LEU A 85 -7.89 11.85 4.19
N TYR A 86 -8.09 10.81 4.99
CA TYR A 86 -6.97 10.11 5.61
C TYR A 86 -6.06 9.38 4.63
N PRO A 87 -6.58 8.57 3.68
CA PRO A 87 -5.74 7.97 2.65
C PRO A 87 -4.96 9.02 1.84
N ALA A 88 -5.57 10.17 1.53
CA ALA A 88 -4.87 11.25 0.84
C ALA A 88 -3.76 11.90 1.69
N LEU A 89 -4.05 12.23 2.96
CA LEU A 89 -3.04 12.78 3.88
C LEU A 89 -1.92 11.79 4.15
N GLN A 90 -2.23 10.49 4.27
CA GLN A 90 -1.26 9.43 4.48
C GLN A 90 -0.32 9.30 3.29
N GLN A 91 -0.86 9.36 2.06
CA GLN A 91 -0.04 9.35 0.85
C GLN A 91 0.84 10.61 0.76
N ILE A 92 0.31 11.79 1.09
CA ILE A 92 1.10 13.03 1.15
C ILE A 92 2.22 12.89 2.19
N ALA A 93 1.90 12.44 3.41
CA ALA A 93 2.89 12.22 4.46
C ALA A 93 4.00 11.27 3.98
N ARG A 94 3.64 10.15 3.36
CA ARG A 94 4.59 9.16 2.82
C ARG A 94 5.57 9.78 1.82
N LEU A 95 5.11 10.65 0.91
CA LEU A 95 5.97 11.31 -0.09
C LEU A 95 6.98 12.28 0.53
N HIS A 96 6.75 12.71 1.77
CA HIS A 96 7.62 13.63 2.51
C HIS A 96 8.30 12.95 3.72
N SER A 97 8.44 11.62 3.69
CA SER A 97 9.06 10.83 4.79
C SER A 97 8.41 11.04 6.16
N LEU A 98 7.12 11.35 6.18
CA LEU A 98 6.30 11.49 7.37
C LEU A 98 5.31 10.32 7.48
N TYR A 99 4.71 10.18 8.65
CA TYR A 99 3.67 9.19 8.91
C TYR A 99 2.60 9.73 9.87
N ILE A 100 1.33 9.37 9.64
CA ILE A 100 0.20 9.80 10.47
C ILE A 100 -0.32 8.60 11.26
N ILE A 101 0.08 8.51 12.53
CA ILE A 101 -0.41 7.49 13.47
C ILE A 101 -1.83 7.84 13.89
N ASN A 102 -2.74 6.88 13.78
CA ASN A 102 -4.14 7.02 14.17
C ASN A 102 -4.45 6.27 15.47
N ASN A 103 -4.56 7.02 16.57
CA ASN A 103 -4.90 6.50 17.90
C ASN A 103 -6.42 6.45 18.15
N GLY A 104 -7.22 6.56 17.09
CA GLY A 104 -8.68 6.52 17.13
C GLY A 104 -9.33 7.88 17.41
N THR A 105 -8.96 8.54 18.52
CA THR A 105 -9.49 9.86 18.92
C THR A 105 -8.66 11.04 18.46
N ASP A 106 -7.38 10.81 18.26
CA ASP A 106 -6.35 11.79 17.93
C ASP A 106 -5.38 11.18 16.91
N LEU A 107 -4.73 12.07 16.17
CA LEU A 107 -3.69 11.73 15.21
C LEU A 107 -2.34 12.26 15.68
N LYS A 108 -1.26 11.52 15.43
CA LYS A 108 0.11 11.97 15.67
C LYS A 108 0.86 11.99 14.35
N VAL A 109 1.47 13.12 14.00
CA VAL A 109 2.40 13.23 12.86
C VAL A 109 3.82 13.04 13.37
N VAL A 110 4.53 12.07 12.81
CA VAL A 110 5.91 11.71 13.15
C VAL A 110 6.73 11.52 11.87
N PRO A 111 8.08 11.53 11.95
CA PRO A 111 8.92 11.01 10.88
C PRO A 111 8.64 9.53 10.62
N ARG A 112 8.84 9.09 9.37
CA ARG A 112 8.54 7.73 8.93
C ARG A 112 9.42 6.69 9.62
N THR A 113 10.72 6.97 9.73
CA THR A 113 11.73 6.25 10.53
C THR A 113 11.22 5.90 11.93
N GLN A 114 10.67 6.87 12.67
CA GLN A 114 10.12 6.66 14.01
C GLN A 114 8.92 5.72 13.98
N ALA A 115 8.02 5.87 13.00
CA ALA A 115 6.88 4.97 12.84
C ALA A 115 7.29 3.54 12.45
N ASP A 116 8.42 3.38 11.76
CA ASP A 116 9.02 2.08 11.42
C ASP A 116 9.75 1.43 12.61
N GLU A 117 9.93 2.14 13.73
CA GLU A 117 10.54 1.61 14.96
C GLU A 117 9.53 1.32 16.08
N GLU A 118 8.36 1.97 16.05
CA GLU A 118 7.31 1.83 17.06
C GLU A 118 6.44 0.60 16.80
N TYR A 119 6.62 -0.45 17.61
CA TYR A 119 5.80 -1.67 17.58
C TYR A 119 4.56 -1.52 18.44
N VAL A 120 3.42 -1.94 17.89
CA VAL A 120 2.13 -1.97 18.58
C VAL A 120 1.46 -3.32 18.41
N GLU A 121 0.62 -3.71 19.36
CA GLU A 121 -0.17 -4.94 19.28
C GLU A 121 -1.58 -4.66 18.77
N VAL A 122 -1.94 -5.28 17.64
CA VAL A 122 -3.26 -5.16 17.03
C VAL A 122 -3.92 -6.52 16.89
N THR A 123 -5.19 -6.61 17.33
CA THR A 123 -6.03 -7.79 17.11
C THR A 123 -6.86 -7.66 15.85
N TYR A 124 -6.69 -8.61 14.93
CA TYR A 124 -7.49 -8.77 13.73
C TYR A 124 -8.52 -9.88 13.89
N SER A 125 -9.69 -9.68 13.28
CA SER A 125 -10.69 -10.73 13.10
C SER A 125 -10.41 -11.45 11.77
N LEU A 126 -10.28 -12.78 11.82
CA LEU A 126 -10.15 -13.66 10.66
C LEU A 126 -11.51 -14.26 10.26
N GLN A 127 -12.62 -13.75 10.79
CA GLN A 127 -13.95 -14.30 10.53
C GLN A 127 -14.31 -14.26 9.03
N GLY A 128 -13.90 -13.22 8.30
CA GLY A 128 -14.11 -13.13 6.85
C GLY A 128 -13.18 -14.01 6.01
N LEU A 129 -12.15 -14.59 6.63
CA LEU A 129 -11.17 -15.50 6.02
C LEU A 129 -11.42 -16.97 6.41
N GLN A 130 -12.55 -17.28 7.04
CA GLN A 130 -12.92 -18.64 7.41
C GLN A 130 -12.95 -19.56 6.19
N GLY A 131 -12.25 -20.69 6.31
CA GLY A 131 -12.10 -21.67 5.22
C GLY A 131 -10.96 -21.38 4.25
N ALA A 132 -10.31 -20.22 4.32
CA ALA A 132 -9.01 -19.98 3.68
C ALA A 132 -7.85 -20.29 4.64
N VAL A 133 -8.02 -19.97 5.92
CA VAL A 133 -7.07 -20.33 6.99
C VAL A 133 -7.37 -21.77 7.43
N THR A 134 -6.83 -22.75 6.72
CA THR A 134 -6.98 -24.19 7.06
C THR A 134 -5.75 -24.80 7.70
N ASP A 135 -4.59 -24.21 7.43
CA ASP A 135 -3.29 -24.67 7.88
C ASP A 135 -2.52 -23.50 8.51
N GLU A 136 -1.89 -23.75 9.65
CA GLU A 136 -1.17 -22.72 10.40
C GLU A 136 0.10 -22.31 9.65
N GLU A 137 0.86 -23.25 9.10
CA GLU A 137 2.10 -22.96 8.37
C GLU A 137 1.83 -22.15 7.10
N GLU A 138 0.75 -22.48 6.38
CA GLU A 138 0.27 -21.71 5.24
C GLU A 138 -0.10 -20.28 5.63
N PHE A 139 -0.86 -20.11 6.72
CA PHE A 139 -1.20 -18.79 7.23
C PHE A 139 0.03 -17.97 7.63
N ASN A 140 0.99 -18.62 8.29
CA ASN A 140 2.25 -18.00 8.71
C ASN A 140 3.06 -17.54 7.49
N THR A 141 3.09 -18.35 6.43
CA THR A 141 3.74 -18.02 5.16
C THR A 141 3.03 -16.85 4.46
N ALA A 142 1.69 -16.83 4.49
CA ALA A 142 0.90 -15.73 3.94
C ALA A 142 1.08 -14.41 4.71
N LEU A 143 1.19 -14.46 6.05
CA LEU A 143 1.54 -13.30 6.87
C LEU A 143 2.93 -12.78 6.54
N ARG A 144 3.92 -13.68 6.36
CA ARG A 144 5.26 -13.35 5.90
C ARG A 144 5.29 -12.75 4.49
N ALA A 145 4.37 -13.12 3.62
CA ALA A 145 4.23 -12.48 2.32
C ALA A 145 3.56 -11.10 2.39
N ALA A 146 2.71 -10.88 3.38
CA ALA A 146 1.98 -9.62 3.55
C ALA A 146 2.84 -8.49 4.15
N CYS A 147 3.95 -8.82 4.83
CA CYS A 147 4.83 -7.86 5.47
C CYS A 147 6.30 -8.23 5.34
N ASP A 148 7.13 -7.21 5.17
CA ASP A 148 8.55 -7.30 4.85
C ASP A 148 9.39 -7.89 5.98
N PHE A 149 8.94 -7.72 7.22
CA PHE A 149 9.74 -7.99 8.40
C PHE A 149 8.95 -8.80 9.43
N TRP A 150 9.46 -10.00 9.74
CA TRP A 150 9.04 -10.80 10.87
C TRP A 150 10.29 -11.21 11.62
N GLN A 151 10.39 -10.83 12.90
CA GLN A 151 11.53 -11.21 13.71
C GLN A 151 11.29 -12.62 14.25
N GLU A 152 12.24 -13.52 14.00
CA GLU A 152 12.17 -14.92 14.49
C GLU A 152 12.62 -15.05 15.95
N SER A 153 13.14 -13.98 16.54
CA SER A 153 13.68 -13.92 17.90
C SER A 153 12.64 -13.39 18.89
N GLY A 154 12.43 -14.12 20.00
CA GLY A 154 11.40 -13.86 21.01
C GLY A 154 11.57 -12.61 21.88
N ASP A 155 11.87 -11.45 21.28
CA ASP A 155 11.92 -10.14 21.93
C ASP A 155 10.58 -9.37 21.85
N GLY A 156 9.52 -10.00 21.33
CA GLY A 156 8.17 -9.42 21.23
C GLY A 156 7.93 -8.57 19.98
N LYS A 157 8.95 -8.37 19.14
CA LYS A 157 8.85 -7.57 17.92
C LYS A 157 8.60 -8.45 16.71
N GLY A 158 7.65 -8.06 15.88
CA GLY A 158 7.33 -8.81 14.66
C GLY A 158 6.81 -10.21 14.96
N GLU A 159 6.00 -10.34 16.01
CA GLU A 159 5.41 -11.60 16.47
C GLU A 159 3.90 -11.63 16.19
N TYR A 160 3.30 -12.82 16.18
CA TYR A 160 1.86 -12.96 16.19
C TYR A 160 1.42 -14.18 17.00
N ALA A 161 0.20 -14.13 17.50
CA ALA A 161 -0.45 -15.22 18.20
C ALA A 161 -1.86 -15.44 17.63
N VAL A 162 -2.15 -16.65 17.19
CA VAL A 162 -3.50 -17.05 16.78
C VAL A 162 -4.33 -17.32 18.03
N LEU A 163 -5.42 -16.56 18.18
CA LEU A 163 -6.35 -16.69 19.30
C LEU A 163 -7.60 -17.50 18.91
N PRO A 164 -8.30 -18.09 19.91
CA PRO A 164 -9.61 -18.69 19.69
C PRO A 164 -10.61 -17.70 19.04
N ALA A 165 -11.61 -18.29 18.38
CA ALA A 165 -12.68 -17.59 17.65
C ALA A 165 -12.19 -16.82 16.40
N ALA A 166 -11.23 -17.40 15.67
CA ALA A 166 -10.71 -16.86 14.41
C ALA A 166 -10.20 -15.42 14.58
N ARG A 167 -9.26 -15.22 15.51
CA ARG A 167 -8.60 -13.94 15.73
C ARG A 167 -7.09 -14.14 15.70
N VAL A 168 -6.35 -13.09 15.35
CA VAL A 168 -4.90 -13.06 15.45
C VAL A 168 -4.49 -11.75 16.11
N VAL A 169 -3.56 -11.83 17.07
CA VAL A 169 -2.87 -10.66 17.62
C VAL A 169 -1.53 -10.57 16.91
N ILE A 170 -1.19 -9.41 16.39
CA ILE A 170 0.07 -9.18 15.68
C ILE A 170 0.77 -8.00 16.36
N SER A 171 2.05 -8.14 16.67
CA SER A 171 2.95 -7.10 17.17
C SER A 171 3.83 -6.62 16.01
N GLN A 172 3.51 -5.47 15.42
CA GLN A 172 4.20 -4.94 14.25
C GLN A 172 4.23 -3.40 14.30
N THR A 173 4.97 -2.80 13.37
CA THR A 173 5.02 -1.34 13.22
C THR A 173 3.71 -0.80 12.66
N HIS A 174 3.44 0.49 12.87
CA HIS A 174 2.22 1.11 12.35
C HIS A 174 2.03 0.93 10.82
N PRO A 175 3.06 1.18 9.98
CA PRO A 175 2.91 0.99 8.55
C PRO A 175 2.65 -0.47 8.15
N MET A 176 3.26 -1.43 8.84
CA MET A 176 3.00 -2.85 8.60
C MET A 176 1.57 -3.23 8.96
N HIS A 177 0.99 -2.64 10.01
CA HIS A 177 -0.41 -2.86 10.36
C HIS A 177 -1.39 -2.34 9.30
N GLU A 178 -1.06 -1.25 8.59
CA GLU A 178 -1.83 -0.76 7.45
C GLU A 178 -1.80 -1.76 6.28
N GLU A 179 -0.61 -2.25 5.93
CA GLU A 179 -0.45 -3.26 4.87
C GLU A 179 -1.15 -4.60 5.21
N LEU A 180 -1.09 -5.05 6.47
CA LEU A 180 -1.84 -6.22 6.93
C LEU A 180 -3.34 -6.02 6.83
N ALA A 181 -3.85 -4.86 7.29
CA ALA A 181 -5.26 -4.54 7.23
C ALA A 181 -5.77 -4.52 5.79
N LYS A 182 -4.99 -3.91 4.88
CA LYS A 182 -5.26 -3.88 3.43
C LYS A 182 -5.27 -5.31 2.87
N THR A 183 -4.26 -6.12 3.19
CA THR A 183 -4.13 -7.50 2.72
C THR A 183 -5.28 -8.39 3.17
N PHE A 184 -5.68 -8.33 4.44
CA PHE A 184 -6.85 -9.07 4.93
C PHE A 184 -8.14 -8.62 4.24
N SER A 185 -8.33 -7.31 4.06
CA SER A 185 -9.49 -6.77 3.32
C SER A 185 -9.54 -7.27 1.88
N MET A 186 -8.41 -7.29 1.18
CA MET A 186 -8.29 -7.81 -0.18
C MET A 186 -8.58 -9.31 -0.23
N ALA A 187 -8.08 -10.09 0.73
CA ALA A 187 -8.34 -11.52 0.82
C ALA A 187 -9.84 -11.81 1.06
N GLU A 188 -10.51 -11.07 1.94
CA GLU A 188 -11.96 -11.21 2.15
C GLU A 188 -12.77 -10.91 0.87
N LEU A 189 -12.41 -9.83 0.16
CA LEU A 189 -13.06 -9.47 -1.10
C LEU A 189 -12.83 -10.56 -2.16
N ALA A 190 -11.59 -11.03 -2.29
CA ALA A 190 -11.21 -12.07 -3.24
C ALA A 190 -12.00 -13.38 -3.00
N LEU A 191 -12.17 -13.80 -1.74
CA LEU A 191 -12.98 -14.98 -1.38
C LEU A 191 -14.46 -14.83 -1.76
N ARG A 192 -14.98 -13.60 -1.76
CA ARG A 192 -16.34 -13.27 -2.22
C ARG A 192 -16.44 -13.06 -3.73
N GLY A 193 -15.36 -13.35 -4.47
CA GLY A 193 -15.31 -13.17 -5.93
C GLY A 193 -15.31 -11.69 -6.35
N ARG A 194 -14.86 -10.79 -5.47
CA ARG A 194 -14.75 -9.36 -5.74
C ARG A 194 -13.29 -8.95 -5.80
N THR A 195 -12.99 -7.99 -6.67
CA THR A 195 -11.69 -7.33 -6.69
C THR A 195 -11.79 -5.98 -5.97
N PRO A 196 -10.77 -5.57 -5.22
CA PRO A 196 -10.67 -4.19 -4.76
C PRO A 196 -10.69 -3.24 -5.96
N ASN A 197 -11.55 -2.22 -5.90
CA ASN A 197 -11.49 -1.10 -6.83
C ASN A 197 -10.66 0.00 -6.17
N TYR A 198 -9.38 0.08 -6.55
CA TYR A 198 -8.49 1.11 -6.01
C TYR A 198 -8.82 2.49 -6.57
N LEU A 199 -9.21 2.58 -7.84
CA LEU A 199 -9.66 3.82 -8.45
C LEU A 199 -11.17 3.97 -8.34
N ASP A 200 -11.61 5.20 -8.05
CA ASP A 200 -13.02 5.53 -8.10
C ASP A 200 -13.56 5.41 -9.55
N PRO A 201 -14.86 5.10 -9.74
CA PRO A 201 -15.42 4.88 -11.07
C PRO A 201 -15.25 6.07 -12.03
N ARG A 202 -15.24 7.31 -11.54
CA ARG A 202 -15.06 8.49 -12.40
C ARG A 202 -13.64 8.54 -12.95
N THR A 203 -12.64 8.28 -12.12
CA THR A 203 -11.24 8.19 -12.57
C THR A 203 -11.07 7.09 -13.60
N GLN A 204 -11.63 5.89 -13.38
CA GLN A 204 -11.56 4.80 -14.36
C GLN A 204 -12.19 5.18 -15.72
N LEU A 205 -13.33 5.89 -15.69
CA LEU A 205 -13.97 6.38 -16.90
C LEU A 205 -13.12 7.44 -17.61
N THR A 206 -12.50 8.37 -16.86
CA THR A 206 -11.62 9.39 -17.43
C THR A 206 -10.40 8.76 -18.11
N LEU A 207 -9.75 7.78 -17.48
CA LEU A 207 -8.59 7.09 -18.04
C LEU A 207 -8.87 6.35 -19.36
N ARG A 208 -10.13 6.05 -19.67
CA ARG A 208 -10.55 5.38 -20.91
C ARG A 208 -10.98 6.33 -22.02
N LYS A 209 -11.08 7.64 -21.76
CA LYS A 209 -11.46 8.63 -22.78
C LYS A 209 -10.33 8.83 -23.76
N GLU A 210 -10.66 9.07 -25.01
CA GLU A 210 -9.69 9.57 -25.98
C GLU A 210 -9.26 10.99 -25.60
N PHE A 211 -7.97 11.25 -25.77
CA PHE A 211 -7.35 12.53 -25.51
C PHE A 211 -6.34 12.84 -26.62
N GLN A 212 -6.17 14.13 -26.89
CA GLN A 212 -5.17 14.64 -27.81
C GLN A 212 -4.67 15.98 -27.26
N PHE A 213 -3.35 16.15 -27.23
CA PHE A 213 -2.75 17.41 -26.83
C PHE A 213 -3.02 18.50 -27.88
N ALA A 214 -3.33 19.71 -27.40
CA ALA A 214 -3.62 20.86 -28.25
C ALA A 214 -2.39 21.73 -28.58
N SER A 215 -1.28 21.52 -27.88
CA SER A 215 -0.05 22.30 -28.00
C SER A 215 1.13 21.39 -28.32
N ASP A 216 2.05 21.91 -29.12
CA ASP A 216 3.21 21.17 -29.63
C ASP A 216 4.37 21.13 -28.62
N GLU A 217 4.48 22.11 -27.71
CA GLU A 217 5.51 22.15 -26.66
C GLU A 217 4.96 22.78 -25.37
N ILE A 218 4.86 21.97 -24.32
CA ILE A 218 4.45 22.38 -22.97
C ILE A 218 5.30 21.67 -21.92
N SER A 219 5.33 22.18 -20.68
CA SER A 219 6.09 21.53 -19.62
C SER A 219 5.53 20.13 -19.33
N LEU A 220 6.38 19.22 -18.86
CA LEU A 220 5.95 17.88 -18.48
C LEU A 220 4.83 17.91 -17.41
N GLU A 221 4.93 18.82 -16.43
CA GLU A 221 3.88 19.05 -15.45
C GLU A 221 2.54 19.47 -16.08
N GLU A 222 2.56 20.41 -17.03
CA GLU A 222 1.37 20.84 -17.75
C GLU A 222 0.81 19.72 -18.63
N GLN A 223 1.67 18.85 -19.20
CA GLN A 223 1.22 17.67 -19.94
C GLN A 223 0.41 16.73 -19.05
N PHE A 224 0.89 16.41 -17.84
CA PHE A 224 0.14 15.59 -16.89
C PHE A 224 -1.15 16.27 -16.43
N GLN A 225 -1.13 17.57 -16.12
CA GLN A 225 -2.32 18.33 -15.72
C GLN A 225 -3.40 18.32 -16.81
N ASN A 226 -3.01 18.53 -18.07
CA ASN A 226 -3.92 18.50 -19.21
C ASN A 226 -4.48 17.10 -19.45
N LEU A 227 -3.62 16.08 -19.42
CA LEU A 227 -3.98 14.70 -19.68
C LEU A 227 -4.89 14.11 -18.59
N LEU A 228 -4.56 14.38 -17.33
CA LEU A 228 -5.25 13.86 -16.15
C LEU A 228 -6.34 14.79 -15.63
N GLY A 229 -6.81 15.76 -16.44
CA GLY A 229 -7.84 16.73 -16.05
C GLY A 229 -9.06 16.07 -15.38
N GLY A 230 -9.20 16.30 -14.07
CA GLY A 230 -10.27 15.73 -13.24
C GLY A 230 -10.00 14.36 -12.62
N VAL A 231 -8.76 13.87 -12.70
CA VAL A 231 -8.21 12.74 -11.93
C VAL A 231 -7.33 13.33 -10.83
N ASN A 232 -7.44 12.79 -9.62
CA ASN A 232 -6.57 13.19 -8.51
C ASN A 232 -5.23 12.46 -8.63
N PHE A 233 -4.15 13.22 -8.73
CA PHE A 233 -2.81 12.66 -8.82
C PHE A 233 -1.80 13.47 -8.01
N LEU A 234 -0.66 12.84 -7.69
CA LEU A 234 0.47 13.43 -6.98
C LEU A 234 1.77 13.10 -7.72
N PHE A 235 2.74 13.98 -7.64
CA PHE A 235 4.12 13.70 -8.03
C PHE A 235 4.93 13.35 -6.79
N ASP A 236 5.67 12.25 -6.84
CA ASP A 236 6.81 12.03 -5.96
C ASP A 236 7.99 12.90 -6.45
N ARG A 237 7.94 14.18 -6.10
CA ARG A 237 8.93 15.17 -6.57
C ARG A 237 10.35 14.85 -6.11
N ALA A 238 10.50 14.19 -4.97
CA ALA A 238 11.80 13.77 -4.46
C ALA A 238 12.42 12.71 -5.39
N SER A 239 11.71 11.60 -5.64
CA SER A 239 12.20 10.54 -6.53
C SER A 239 12.48 11.02 -7.96
N ILE A 240 11.67 11.97 -8.45
CA ILE A 240 11.80 12.57 -9.77
C ILE A 240 13.04 13.48 -9.83
N ALA A 241 13.29 14.26 -8.77
CA ALA A 241 14.46 15.12 -8.67
C ALA A 241 15.77 14.32 -8.52
N ASP A 242 15.74 13.20 -7.80
CA ASP A 242 16.91 12.32 -7.62
C ASP A 242 17.42 11.74 -8.96
N GLU A 243 16.52 11.53 -9.92
CA GLU A 243 16.84 11.10 -11.29
C GLU A 243 17.09 12.28 -12.26
N GLU A 244 17.24 13.49 -11.72
CA GLU A 244 17.47 14.74 -12.47
C GLU A 244 16.37 15.05 -13.52
N ILE A 245 15.15 14.56 -13.31
CA ILE A 245 14.01 14.79 -14.22
C ILE A 245 13.36 16.14 -13.88
N HIS A 246 13.41 17.08 -14.83
CA HIS A 246 12.83 18.40 -14.66
C HIS A 246 11.38 18.47 -15.17
N LEU A 247 10.40 18.47 -14.25
CA LEU A 247 8.97 18.60 -14.59
C LEU A 247 8.62 19.91 -15.34
N SER A 248 9.45 20.95 -15.20
CA SER A 248 9.29 22.24 -15.88
C SER A 248 9.90 22.27 -17.29
N ALA A 249 10.68 21.25 -17.68
CA ALA A 249 11.26 21.17 -19.01
C ALA A 249 10.15 21.02 -20.05
N LYS A 250 10.25 21.79 -21.13
CA LYS A 250 9.33 21.70 -22.26
C LYS A 250 9.71 20.53 -23.15
N SER A 251 8.72 19.73 -23.51
CA SER A 251 8.87 18.65 -24.47
C SER A 251 7.63 18.56 -25.35
N ALA A 252 7.77 17.90 -26.50
CA ALA A 252 6.63 17.56 -27.32
C ALA A 252 5.88 16.39 -26.65
N PRO A 253 4.55 16.51 -26.45
CA PRO A 253 3.77 15.41 -25.91
C PRO A 253 3.71 14.23 -26.89
N PRO A 254 3.29 13.04 -26.44
CA PRO A 254 3.08 11.92 -27.35
C PRO A 254 2.07 12.29 -28.46
N SER A 255 2.43 12.00 -29.70
CA SER A 255 1.65 12.36 -30.87
C SER A 255 0.44 11.45 -31.07
N GLY A 256 -0.67 11.99 -31.58
CA GLY A 256 -1.85 11.23 -31.97
C GLY A 256 -2.98 11.31 -30.94
N SER A 257 -4.12 10.71 -31.29
CA SER A 257 -5.24 10.54 -30.37
C SER A 257 -5.27 9.09 -29.89
N ASP A 258 -5.27 8.91 -28.58
CA ASP A 258 -5.41 7.61 -27.93
C ASP A 258 -6.11 7.82 -26.58
N THR A 259 -6.43 6.73 -25.89
CA THR A 259 -6.97 6.78 -24.53
C THR A 259 -6.00 7.46 -23.56
N VAL A 260 -6.55 8.15 -22.55
CA VAL A 260 -5.77 8.83 -21.51
C VAL A 260 -4.76 7.88 -20.86
N ILE A 261 -5.12 6.62 -20.62
CA ILE A 261 -4.21 5.63 -20.04
C ILE A 261 -3.03 5.28 -20.95
N ASN A 262 -3.24 5.17 -22.26
CA ASN A 262 -2.18 4.88 -23.22
C ASN A 262 -1.27 6.10 -23.40
N GLN A 263 -1.85 7.29 -23.47
CA GLN A 263 -1.13 8.56 -23.48
C GLN A 263 -0.29 8.74 -22.20
N LEU A 264 -0.85 8.38 -21.04
CA LEU A 264 -0.15 8.42 -19.75
C LEU A 264 1.04 7.46 -19.75
N ALA A 265 0.84 6.22 -20.20
CA ALA A 265 1.92 5.24 -20.32
C ALA A 265 3.03 5.72 -21.27
N ALA A 266 2.67 6.30 -22.43
CA ALA A 266 3.63 6.86 -23.38
C ALA A 266 4.40 8.05 -22.79
N LEU A 267 3.71 8.95 -22.07
CA LEU A 267 4.31 10.11 -21.43
C LEU A 267 5.29 9.72 -20.32
N CYS A 268 4.89 8.78 -19.47
CA CYS A 268 5.72 8.20 -18.42
C CYS A 268 6.97 7.53 -19.02
N ALA A 269 6.79 6.66 -20.02
CA ALA A 269 7.90 5.97 -20.68
C ALA A 269 8.90 6.94 -21.35
N ALA A 270 8.41 7.99 -22.01
CA ALA A 270 9.27 9.00 -22.64
C ALA A 270 10.07 9.84 -21.64
N SER A 271 9.61 9.92 -20.39
CA SER A 271 10.19 10.77 -19.35
C SER A 271 10.92 9.99 -18.26
N ASN A 272 11.11 8.67 -18.43
CA ASN A 272 11.65 7.77 -17.39
C ASN A 272 10.87 7.83 -16.06
N LEU A 273 9.55 7.98 -16.16
CA LEU A 273 8.62 7.97 -15.04
C LEU A 273 7.79 6.69 -15.05
N GLU A 274 7.25 6.33 -13.91
CA GLU A 274 6.15 5.39 -13.79
C GLU A 274 4.96 6.06 -13.09
N TRP A 275 3.80 5.44 -13.21
CA TRP A 275 2.64 5.78 -12.40
C TRP A 275 2.19 4.57 -11.61
N SER A 276 1.53 4.78 -10.48
CA SER A 276 0.94 3.72 -9.67
C SER A 276 -0.37 4.24 -9.05
N VAL A 277 -1.20 3.34 -8.52
CA VAL A 277 -2.42 3.73 -7.78
C VAL A 277 -2.22 3.36 -6.33
N ARG A 278 -2.04 4.38 -5.48
CA ARG A 278 -1.87 4.21 -4.03
C ARG A 278 -3.02 4.91 -3.34
N ASP A 279 -3.75 4.16 -2.52
CA ASP A 279 -4.82 4.72 -1.67
C ASP A 279 -5.89 5.53 -2.42
N GLY A 280 -6.13 5.14 -3.68
CA GLY A 280 -7.10 5.78 -4.57
C GLY A 280 -6.63 7.08 -5.21
N LEU A 281 -5.33 7.39 -5.10
CA LEU A 281 -4.64 8.45 -5.82
C LEU A 281 -3.73 7.85 -6.89
N LEU A 282 -3.60 8.56 -8.01
CA LEU A 282 -2.57 8.25 -8.99
C LEU A 282 -1.28 8.91 -8.54
N VAL A 283 -0.22 8.14 -8.32
CA VAL A 283 1.10 8.67 -7.96
C VAL A 283 1.99 8.53 -9.18
N ILE A 284 2.70 9.61 -9.53
CA ILE A 284 3.70 9.64 -10.60
C ILE A 284 5.07 9.81 -9.94
N GLU A 285 5.98 8.92 -10.26
CA GLU A 285 7.30 8.83 -9.62
C GLU A 285 8.36 8.43 -10.66
N SER A 286 9.64 8.46 -10.27
CA SER A 286 10.68 7.97 -11.18
C SER A 286 10.59 6.46 -11.42
N ALA A 287 10.99 6.01 -12.60
CA ALA A 287 10.98 4.59 -12.92
C ALA A 287 11.91 3.77 -12.00
N GLU A 288 12.94 4.38 -11.43
CA GLU A 288 13.79 3.72 -10.44
C GLU A 288 13.06 3.53 -9.11
N ALA A 289 12.41 4.57 -8.57
CA ALA A 289 11.63 4.46 -7.33
C ALA A 289 10.49 3.42 -7.46
N ALA A 290 9.81 3.39 -8.60
CA ALA A 290 8.73 2.42 -8.86
C ALA A 290 9.19 0.95 -8.85
N LYS A 291 10.46 0.66 -9.18
CA LYS A 291 11.00 -0.72 -9.10
C LYS A 291 11.04 -1.24 -7.67
N TRP A 292 11.30 -0.34 -6.73
CA TRP A 292 11.41 -0.61 -5.30
C TRP A 292 10.07 -0.49 -4.58
N ASP A 293 9.06 0.12 -5.20
CA ASP A 293 7.68 0.09 -4.69
C ASP A 293 7.04 -1.27 -4.95
N VAL A 294 7.20 -2.14 -3.97
CA VAL A 294 6.52 -3.42 -3.89
C VAL A 294 5.17 -3.23 -3.19
N GLU A 295 4.14 -3.82 -3.76
CA GLU A 295 2.80 -3.83 -3.18
C GLU A 295 2.37 -5.27 -2.91
N VAL A 296 1.40 -5.45 -2.01
CA VAL A 296 0.76 -6.73 -1.78
C VAL A 296 -0.55 -6.80 -2.55
N ARG A 297 -0.76 -7.87 -3.31
CA ARG A 297 -2.04 -8.21 -3.97
C ARG A 297 -2.48 -9.62 -3.61
N VAL A 298 -3.79 -9.82 -3.60
CA VAL A 298 -4.39 -11.13 -3.32
C VAL A 298 -5.13 -11.63 -4.55
N TYR A 299 -4.72 -12.79 -5.06
CA TYR A 299 -5.32 -13.44 -6.23
C TYR A 299 -6.17 -14.63 -5.81
N ASN A 300 -7.43 -14.68 -6.24
CA ASN A 300 -8.26 -15.87 -6.04
C ASN A 300 -8.01 -16.87 -7.17
N VAL A 301 -7.30 -17.95 -6.87
CA VAL A 301 -6.93 -18.98 -7.83
C VAL A 301 -7.82 -20.21 -7.77
N ARG A 302 -8.94 -20.17 -7.03
CA ARG A 302 -9.86 -21.31 -6.83
C ARG A 302 -10.23 -22.04 -8.12
N LYS A 303 -10.45 -21.31 -9.21
CA LYS A 303 -10.84 -21.87 -10.52
C LYS A 303 -9.74 -22.70 -11.20
N HIS A 304 -8.48 -22.52 -10.80
CA HIS A 304 -7.32 -23.23 -11.35
C HIS A 304 -6.88 -24.42 -10.49
N ILE A 305 -7.45 -24.57 -9.28
CA ILE A 305 -7.06 -25.65 -8.37
C ILE A 305 -7.56 -26.98 -8.93
N THR A 306 -6.63 -27.89 -9.15
CA THR A 306 -6.89 -29.28 -9.56
C THR A 306 -6.12 -30.23 -8.63
N PRO A 307 -6.38 -31.56 -8.65
CA PRO A 307 -5.60 -32.50 -7.86
C PRO A 307 -4.08 -32.40 -8.09
N ASP A 308 -3.67 -32.02 -9.31
CA ASP A 308 -2.26 -31.88 -9.71
C ASP A 308 -1.72 -30.44 -9.63
N LEU A 309 -2.57 -29.48 -9.26
CA LEU A 309 -2.21 -28.06 -9.17
C LEU A 309 -2.85 -27.44 -7.94
N THR A 310 -2.15 -27.54 -6.81
CA THR A 310 -2.52 -26.89 -5.56
C THR A 310 -2.07 -25.42 -5.56
N PRO A 311 -2.64 -24.56 -4.69
CA PRO A 311 -2.16 -23.20 -4.48
C PRO A 311 -0.66 -23.13 -4.18
N PHE A 312 -0.14 -24.07 -3.38
CA PHE A 312 1.30 -24.19 -3.12
C PHE A 312 2.11 -24.46 -4.40
N LEU A 313 1.65 -25.39 -5.24
CA LEU A 313 2.31 -25.67 -6.53
C LEU A 313 2.18 -24.49 -7.50
N MET A 314 1.10 -23.71 -7.46
CA MET A 314 0.97 -22.48 -8.24
C MET A 314 1.94 -21.41 -7.76
N ALA A 315 2.03 -21.19 -6.44
CA ALA A 315 2.99 -20.27 -5.86
C ALA A 315 4.42 -20.65 -6.28
N ALA A 316 4.78 -21.93 -6.15
CA ALA A 316 6.08 -22.46 -6.59
C ALA A 316 6.30 -22.28 -8.11
N LYS A 317 5.28 -22.46 -8.95
CA LYS A 317 5.42 -22.21 -10.40
C LYS A 317 5.68 -20.75 -10.71
N LEU A 318 4.95 -19.83 -10.06
CA LEU A 318 5.15 -18.39 -10.24
C LEU A 318 6.55 -17.99 -9.80
N THR A 319 7.00 -18.41 -8.62
CA THR A 319 8.34 -18.07 -8.12
C THR A 319 9.48 -18.66 -8.96
N ASN A 320 9.23 -19.77 -9.67
CA ASN A 320 10.19 -20.37 -10.61
C ASN A 320 10.06 -19.86 -12.06
N THR A 321 9.21 -18.88 -12.35
CA THR A 321 9.01 -18.32 -13.70
C THR A 321 9.98 -17.15 -13.92
N PRO A 322 11.06 -17.30 -14.73
CA PRO A 322 12.10 -16.28 -14.87
C PRO A 322 11.59 -14.93 -15.41
N GLU A 323 10.52 -14.96 -16.22
CA GLU A 323 9.92 -13.78 -16.83
C GLU A 323 9.28 -12.84 -15.81
N LEU A 324 8.98 -13.31 -14.60
CA LEU A 324 8.39 -12.50 -13.52
C LEU A 324 9.44 -11.66 -12.78
N GLY A 325 10.73 -11.90 -13.00
CA GLY A 325 11.81 -11.18 -12.36
C GLY A 325 12.41 -11.92 -11.16
N GLY A 326 13.18 -11.19 -10.35
CA GLY A 326 13.79 -11.74 -9.14
C GLY A 326 12.73 -12.07 -8.09
N TRP A 327 12.68 -13.33 -7.69
CA TRP A 327 12.03 -13.80 -6.47
C TRP A 327 13.14 -14.15 -5.50
N LEU A 328 13.14 -13.61 -4.28
CA LEU A 328 14.10 -14.03 -3.26
C LEU A 328 13.44 -14.94 -2.23
N GLU A 329 14.26 -15.84 -1.67
CA GLU A 329 13.91 -16.65 -0.51
C GLU A 329 13.65 -15.72 0.68
N GLN A 330 12.56 -15.99 1.40
CA GLN A 330 11.97 -15.23 2.52
C GLN A 330 12.97 -14.38 3.34
N GLY A 331 12.71 -13.06 3.47
CA GLY A 331 13.25 -12.25 4.59
C GLY A 331 13.92 -10.91 4.27
N THR A 332 14.06 -10.51 3.00
CA THR A 332 14.65 -9.20 2.66
C THR A 332 13.83 -8.49 1.60
N GLY A 333 12.80 -7.72 2.00
CA GLY A 333 12.26 -6.60 1.20
C GLY A 333 11.76 -6.85 -0.23
N GLU A 334 11.82 -8.07 -0.77
CA GLU A 334 11.61 -8.37 -2.19
C GLU A 334 10.45 -9.34 -2.44
N ALA A 335 10.18 -9.69 -3.70
CA ALA A 335 8.96 -10.37 -4.13
C ALA A 335 8.70 -11.72 -3.44
N VAL A 336 7.49 -11.93 -2.92
CA VAL A 336 7.05 -13.17 -2.24
C VAL A 336 5.72 -13.63 -2.81
N CYS A 337 5.52 -14.93 -2.96
CA CYS A 337 4.22 -15.52 -3.27
C CYS A 337 3.93 -16.65 -2.27
N ALA A 338 2.84 -16.50 -1.52
CA ALA A 338 2.42 -17.45 -0.51
C ALA A 338 0.96 -17.91 -0.73
N PRO A 339 0.66 -19.20 -0.57
CA PRO A 339 -0.71 -19.68 -0.60
C PRO A 339 -1.46 -19.29 0.68
N LEU A 340 -2.77 -19.09 0.57
CA LEU A 340 -3.70 -18.92 1.69
C LEU A 340 -5.07 -19.54 1.33
N GLY A 341 -5.20 -20.84 1.53
CA GLY A 341 -6.30 -21.64 1.05
C GLY A 341 -6.44 -21.47 -0.48
N PRO A 342 -7.59 -21.04 -1.01
CA PRO A 342 -7.77 -20.84 -2.45
C PRO A 342 -7.16 -19.53 -3.00
N LEU A 343 -6.40 -18.79 -2.18
CA LEU A 343 -5.82 -17.51 -2.54
C LEU A 343 -4.30 -17.62 -2.69
N LEU A 344 -3.73 -16.68 -3.43
CA LEU A 344 -2.30 -16.36 -3.39
C LEU A 344 -2.13 -14.95 -2.86
N VAL A 345 -1.38 -14.78 -1.78
CA VAL A 345 -0.89 -13.50 -1.29
C VAL A 345 0.46 -13.26 -1.95
N VAL A 346 0.55 -12.21 -2.76
CA VAL A 346 1.74 -11.92 -3.56
C VAL A 346 2.20 -10.51 -3.23
N ARG A 347 3.45 -10.38 -2.83
CA ARG A 347 4.15 -9.11 -2.74
C ARG A 347 5.09 -8.99 -3.93
N HIS A 348 4.92 -7.96 -4.75
CA HIS A 348 5.76 -7.76 -5.94
C HIS A 348 5.70 -6.29 -6.37
N ASN A 349 6.66 -5.84 -7.17
CA ASN A 349 6.49 -4.58 -7.90
C ASN A 349 5.36 -4.68 -8.94
N ARG A 350 4.93 -3.52 -9.44
CA ARG A 350 3.83 -3.38 -10.39
C ARG A 350 4.00 -4.26 -11.64
N ALA A 351 5.17 -4.21 -12.28
CA ALA A 351 5.44 -4.94 -13.51
C ALA A 351 5.27 -6.47 -13.34
N GLY A 352 5.73 -7.03 -12.21
CA GLY A 352 5.50 -8.44 -11.93
C GLY A 352 4.03 -8.75 -11.64
N HIS A 353 3.31 -7.87 -10.95
CA HIS A 353 1.87 -8.05 -10.75
C HIS A 353 1.05 -8.03 -12.04
N GLU A 354 1.42 -7.23 -13.04
CA GLU A 354 0.76 -7.23 -14.35
C GLU A 354 0.92 -8.60 -15.04
N LYS A 355 2.13 -9.15 -15.05
CA LYS A 355 2.40 -10.49 -15.62
C LYS A 355 1.71 -11.61 -14.82
N ILE A 356 1.75 -11.55 -13.49
CA ILE A 356 1.06 -12.53 -12.62
C ILE A 356 -0.45 -12.50 -12.87
N ALA A 357 -1.04 -11.30 -12.98
CA ALA A 357 -2.45 -11.14 -13.26
C ALA A 357 -2.86 -11.74 -14.62
N GLU A 358 -1.97 -11.79 -15.60
CA GLU A 358 -2.21 -12.49 -16.87
C GLU A 358 -2.14 -14.02 -16.73
N LEU A 359 -1.17 -14.52 -15.96
CA LEU A 359 -1.00 -15.97 -15.73
C LEU A 359 -2.12 -16.60 -14.89
N VAL A 360 -2.79 -15.82 -14.03
CA VAL A 360 -3.90 -16.27 -13.16
C VAL A 360 -5.30 -15.91 -13.68
N LYS A 361 -5.40 -15.37 -14.90
CA LYS A 361 -6.68 -15.24 -15.62
C LYS A 361 -7.11 -16.59 -16.19
#